data_AF-A0A2I1GL34-F1
#
_entry.id   AF-A0A2I1GL34-F1
#
_cell.length_a   1.000
_cell.length_b   1.000
_cell.length_c   1.000
_cell.angle_alpha   90.00
_cell.angle_beta   90.00
_cell.angle_gamma   90.00
#
_symmetry.space_group_name_H-M   'P 1'
#
loop_
_entity.id
_entity.type
_entity.pdbx_description
1 polymer ?
#
loop_
_entity_poly.entity_id
_entity_poly.type
_entity_poly.pdbx_seq_one_letter_code
_entity_poly.pdbx_strand_id
1 'polypeptide(L)'
;MACSKLFSGDLPELIDEIIQYFHYDYKTLHSCILVNRLWCSLAIPLLWEDPFSFPTKNYHFIEIYLNYLNDDYKTKLNEYVIHNDILNSNTLFNYPKFIQHLDTYEVYNSIEKWVKTVKNSTTKGPVFNYSMKNVNLSYSQVSNFTNLIFRSLFLIFIENEVNLHSFEVIPPVMR
;
A
#
# COMPACT_ATOMS: atom_id res chain seq x y z
N MET A 1 -20.76 -31.21 14.93
CA MET A 1 -19.52 -30.41 14.90
C MET A 1 -19.73 -29.20 15.79
N ALA A 2 -19.09 -29.18 16.96
CA ALA A 2 -19.27 -28.18 18.01
C ALA A 2 -17.99 -27.34 18.15
N CYS A 3 -17.73 -26.48 17.16
CA CYS A 3 -16.59 -25.54 17.17
C CYS A 3 -17.06 -24.08 17.22
N SER A 4 -18.16 -23.78 17.90
CA SER A 4 -18.67 -22.42 18.09
C SER A 4 -18.55 -21.88 19.52
N LYS A 5 -17.94 -22.64 20.45
CA LYS A 5 -17.79 -22.25 21.86
C LYS A 5 -16.36 -21.87 22.31
N LEU A 6 -15.36 -21.98 21.43
CA LEU A 6 -14.00 -21.51 21.75
C LEU A 6 -13.87 -19.97 21.74
N PHE A 7 -14.86 -19.26 21.20
CA PHE A 7 -14.87 -17.79 21.11
C PHE A 7 -16.00 -17.14 21.92
N SER A 8 -16.65 -17.88 22.82
CA SER A 8 -17.68 -17.28 23.70
C SER A 8 -17.13 -16.73 25.02
N GLY A 9 -15.80 -16.82 25.21
CA GLY A 9 -15.06 -16.16 26.27
C GLY A 9 -13.94 -15.37 25.61
N ASP A 10 -14.27 -14.16 25.18
CA ASP A 10 -13.34 -13.24 24.52
C ASP A 10 -12.12 -12.98 25.42
N LEU A 11 -10.96 -13.53 25.06
CA LEU A 11 -9.66 -13.00 25.48
C LEU A 11 -8.98 -12.42 24.24
N PRO A 12 -9.38 -11.21 23.79
CA PRO A 12 -8.72 -10.52 22.69
C PRO A 12 -7.23 -10.36 22.94
N GLU A 13 -6.82 -10.26 24.21
CA GLU A 13 -5.43 -10.19 24.67
C GLU A 13 -4.60 -11.41 24.21
N LEU A 14 -5.14 -12.64 24.33
CA LEU A 14 -4.42 -13.84 23.88
C LEU A 14 -4.32 -13.90 22.36
N ILE A 15 -5.35 -13.42 21.65
CA ILE A 15 -5.33 -13.40 20.18
C ILE A 15 -4.32 -12.35 19.69
N ASP A 16 -4.26 -11.19 20.35
CA ASP A 16 -3.26 -10.17 20.08
C ASP A 16 -1.86 -10.73 20.30
N GLU A 17 -1.58 -11.34 21.47
CA GLU A 17 -0.28 -12.01 21.72
C GLU A 17 0.08 -13.02 20.62
N ILE A 18 -0.86 -13.88 20.22
CA ILE A 18 -0.65 -14.84 19.13
C ILE A 18 -0.30 -14.13 17.82
N ILE A 19 -1.01 -13.05 17.47
CA ILE A 19 -0.77 -12.29 16.24
C ILE A 19 0.59 -11.57 16.28
N GLN A 20 1.00 -11.06 17.45
CA GLN A 20 2.33 -10.47 17.64
C GLN A 20 3.46 -11.47 17.41
N TYR A 21 3.27 -12.77 17.70
CA TYR A 21 4.27 -13.79 17.33
C TYR A 21 4.47 -13.94 15.81
N PHE A 22 3.51 -13.51 15.00
CA PHE A 22 3.61 -13.50 13.55
C PHE A 22 4.12 -12.17 13.01
N HIS A 23 4.63 -11.28 13.86
CA HIS A 23 5.27 -10.03 13.44
C HIS A 23 6.38 -10.35 12.43
N TYR A 24 6.35 -9.68 11.28
CA TYR A 24 7.20 -9.91 10.11
C TYR A 24 6.98 -11.22 9.32
N ASP A 25 6.05 -12.10 9.71
CA ASP A 25 5.58 -13.21 8.86
C ASP A 25 4.34 -12.79 8.05
N TYR A 26 4.59 -12.05 6.98
CA TYR A 26 3.53 -11.50 6.10
C TYR A 26 2.63 -12.56 5.49
N LYS A 27 3.14 -13.78 5.24
CA LYS A 27 2.30 -14.85 4.68
C LYS A 27 1.28 -15.28 5.72
N THR A 28 1.72 -15.48 6.96
CA THR A 28 0.84 -15.85 8.06
C THR A 28 -0.11 -14.71 8.42
N LEU A 29 0.38 -13.46 8.52
CA LEU A 29 -0.47 -12.28 8.73
C LEU A 29 -1.53 -12.12 7.63
N HIS A 30 -1.18 -12.36 6.36
CA HIS A 30 -2.15 -12.38 5.26
C HIS A 30 -3.18 -13.51 5.41
N SER A 31 -2.81 -14.67 5.95
CA SER A 31 -3.81 -15.69 6.31
C SER A 31 -4.69 -15.25 7.47
N CYS A 32 -4.13 -14.60 8.50
CA CYS A 32 -4.86 -14.10 9.67
C CYS A 32 -5.97 -13.10 9.29
N ILE A 33 -5.72 -12.18 8.35
CA ILE A 33 -6.73 -11.19 7.94
C ILE A 33 -7.99 -11.81 7.31
N LEU A 34 -7.92 -13.06 6.85
CA LEU A 34 -9.01 -13.78 6.21
C LEU A 34 -9.81 -14.66 7.19
N VAL A 35 -9.38 -14.78 8.45
CA VAL A 35 -10.01 -15.67 9.45
C VAL A 35 -11.35 -15.12 9.92
N ASN A 36 -11.35 -13.94 10.53
CA ASN A 36 -12.54 -13.22 11.00
C ASN A 36 -12.21 -11.75 11.24
N ARG A 37 -13.22 -10.94 11.62
CA ARG A 37 -13.08 -9.49 11.82
C ARG A 37 -12.05 -9.13 12.91
N LEU A 38 -11.96 -9.89 13.99
CA LEU A 38 -11.03 -9.62 15.10
C LEU A 38 -9.58 -9.85 14.68
N TRP A 39 -9.30 -11.00 14.06
CA TRP A 39 -7.97 -11.32 13.54
C TRP A 39 -7.55 -10.33 12.44
N CYS A 40 -8.49 -9.92 11.58
CA CYS A 40 -8.28 -8.88 10.59
C CYS A 40 -7.87 -7.54 11.22
N SER A 41 -8.61 -7.05 12.23
CA SER A 41 -8.27 -5.77 12.86
C SER A 41 -6.92 -5.76 13.57
N LEU A 42 -6.45 -6.90 14.07
CA LEU A 42 -5.17 -7.02 14.78
C LEU A 42 -3.99 -7.23 13.83
N ALA A 43 -4.18 -8.01 12.75
CA ALA A 43 -3.10 -8.31 11.80
C ALA A 43 -2.85 -7.19 10.78
N ILE A 44 -3.86 -6.36 10.46
CA ILE A 44 -3.71 -5.27 9.47
C ILE A 44 -2.64 -4.24 9.87
N PRO A 45 -2.60 -3.72 11.11
CA PRO A 45 -1.54 -2.80 11.53
C PRO A 45 -0.13 -3.37 11.32
N LEU A 46 0.10 -4.63 11.69
CA LEU A 46 1.40 -5.30 11.52
C LEU A 46 1.76 -5.50 10.04
N LEU A 47 0.77 -5.83 9.22
CA LEU A 47 0.98 -6.05 7.78
C LEU A 47 1.28 -4.75 7.02
N TRP A 48 0.80 -3.61 7.52
CA TRP A 48 0.94 -2.29 6.91
C TRP A 48 1.99 -1.39 7.60
N GLU A 49 2.74 -1.95 8.55
CA GLU A 49 3.83 -1.27 9.27
C GLU A 49 4.98 -0.86 8.35
N ASP A 50 5.34 -1.76 7.43
CA ASP A 50 6.38 -1.55 6.42
C ASP A 50 5.99 -2.21 5.09
N PRO A 51 5.08 -1.60 4.30
CA PRO A 51 4.60 -2.22 3.07
C PRO A 51 5.61 -2.14 1.92
N PHE A 52 6.67 -1.33 2.05
CA PHE A 52 7.63 -1.06 0.99
C PHE A 52 8.85 -1.98 1.01
N SER A 53 9.24 -2.50 2.18
CA SER A 53 10.42 -3.38 2.27
C SER A 53 10.20 -4.79 1.72
N PHE A 54 8.95 -5.19 1.47
CA PHE A 54 8.66 -6.51 0.92
C PHE A 54 8.63 -6.50 -0.60
N PRO A 55 9.48 -7.29 -1.27
CA PRO A 55 9.44 -7.47 -2.71
C PRO A 55 8.27 -8.39 -3.09
N THR A 56 7.04 -7.97 -2.80
CA THR A 56 5.88 -8.61 -3.38
C THR A 56 5.84 -8.25 -4.87
N LYS A 57 5.42 -9.19 -5.73
CA LYS A 57 5.18 -8.88 -7.15
C LYS A 57 3.93 -8.01 -7.35
N ASN A 58 3.23 -7.69 -6.27
CA ASN A 58 1.94 -7.03 -6.27
C ASN A 58 2.09 -5.63 -5.67
N TYR A 59 2.20 -4.64 -6.54
CA TYR A 59 2.30 -3.22 -6.15
C TYR A 59 0.93 -2.52 -6.09
N HIS A 60 -0.19 -3.26 -6.06
CA HIS A 60 -1.53 -2.67 -5.98
C HIS A 60 -1.77 -1.88 -4.69
N PHE A 61 -0.99 -2.12 -3.64
CA PHE A 61 -1.09 -1.38 -2.39
C PHE A 61 -0.81 0.13 -2.58
N ILE A 62 -0.05 0.53 -3.60
CA ILE A 62 0.16 1.95 -3.93
C ILE A 62 -1.16 2.63 -4.29
N GLU A 63 -2.07 1.93 -4.99
CA GLU A 63 -3.39 2.46 -5.34
C GLU A 63 -4.24 2.75 -4.10
N ILE A 64 -4.07 1.95 -3.04
CA ILE A 64 -4.76 2.17 -1.76
C ILE A 64 -4.36 3.52 -1.18
N TYR A 65 -3.08 3.89 -1.24
CA TYR A 65 -2.63 5.22 -0.81
C TYR A 65 -3.13 6.34 -1.72
N LEU A 66 -3.09 6.15 -3.04
CA LEU A 66 -3.53 7.16 -4.00
C LEU A 66 -5.02 7.55 -3.82
N ASN A 67 -5.84 6.67 -3.25
CA ASN A 67 -7.23 7.00 -2.92
C ASN A 67 -7.37 8.13 -1.88
N TYR A 68 -6.36 8.32 -1.03
CA TYR A 68 -6.32 9.38 -0.01
C TYR A 68 -5.90 10.74 -0.57
N LEU A 69 -5.62 10.85 -1.87
CA LEU A 69 -5.19 12.11 -2.46
C LEU A 69 -6.30 13.15 -2.51
N ASN A 70 -5.89 14.40 -2.26
CA ASN A 70 -6.72 15.58 -2.48
C ASN A 70 -6.98 15.81 -3.98
N ASP A 71 -8.07 16.50 -4.29
CA ASP A 71 -8.56 16.67 -5.67
C ASP A 71 -7.56 17.37 -6.60
N ASP A 72 -6.72 18.28 -6.08
CA ASP A 72 -5.66 18.93 -6.86
C ASP A 72 -4.61 17.93 -7.38
N TYR A 73 -4.16 17.01 -6.52
CA TYR A 73 -3.21 15.98 -6.92
C TYR A 73 -3.85 14.92 -7.83
N LYS A 74 -5.11 14.57 -7.60
CA LYS A 74 -5.88 13.71 -8.51
C LYS A 74 -5.96 14.32 -9.91
N THR A 75 -6.17 15.63 -10.01
CA THR A 75 -6.21 16.34 -11.30
C THR A 75 -4.87 16.24 -12.04
N LYS A 76 -3.75 16.43 -11.34
CA LYS A 76 -2.40 16.28 -11.92
C LYS A 76 -2.11 14.83 -12.34
N LEU A 77 -2.58 13.85 -11.58
CA LEU A 77 -2.45 12.43 -11.95
C LEU A 77 -3.20 12.07 -13.23
N ASN A 78 -4.38 12.65 -13.44
CA ASN A 78 -5.22 12.43 -14.62
C ASN A 78 -4.56 12.87 -15.95
N GLU A 79 -3.47 13.64 -15.89
CA GLU A 79 -2.63 13.93 -17.05
C GLU A 79 -1.92 12.67 -17.58
N TYR A 80 -1.53 11.76 -16.67
CA TYR A 80 -0.70 10.60 -16.95
C TYR A 80 -1.50 9.29 -16.99
N VAL A 81 -2.47 9.13 -16.10
CA VAL A 81 -3.24 7.89 -15.91
C VAL A 81 -4.74 8.12 -16.04
N ILE A 82 -5.47 7.08 -16.44
CA ILE A 82 -6.92 7.00 -16.40
C ILE A 82 -7.27 6.20 -15.16
N HIS A 83 -8.06 6.80 -14.27
CA HIS A 83 -8.64 6.13 -13.12
C HIS A 83 -9.94 5.44 -13.56
N ASN A 84 -10.00 4.12 -13.39
CA ASN A 84 -11.22 3.35 -13.52
C ASN A 84 -11.89 3.36 -12.14
N ASP A 85 -12.99 4.10 -11.98
CA ASP A 85 -13.78 4.24 -10.73
C ASP A 85 -14.43 2.92 -10.23
N ILE A 86 -13.90 1.76 -10.64
CA ILE A 86 -14.43 0.43 -10.34
C ILE A 86 -14.35 0.16 -8.82
N LEU A 87 -13.36 0.71 -8.13
CA LEU A 87 -13.20 0.60 -6.67
C LEU A 87 -13.43 1.97 -6.00
N ASN A 88 -14.68 2.40 -6.00
CA ASN A 88 -15.08 3.59 -5.26
C ASN A 88 -14.72 3.44 -3.76
N SER A 89 -14.11 4.50 -3.22
CA SER A 89 -12.98 4.49 -2.28
C SER A 89 -13.33 4.41 -0.79
N ASN A 90 -14.14 3.45 -0.36
CA ASN A 90 -14.38 3.23 1.08
C ASN A 90 -13.40 2.18 1.61
N THR A 91 -12.18 2.61 1.97
CA THR A 91 -11.23 1.74 2.66
C THR A 91 -11.75 1.42 4.07
N LEU A 92 -11.64 0.15 4.48
CA LEU A 92 -12.10 -0.29 5.81
C LEU A 92 -11.24 0.28 6.94
N PHE A 93 -9.97 0.56 6.64
CA PHE A 93 -8.99 1.08 7.58
C PHE A 93 -8.29 2.32 7.03
N ASN A 94 -7.77 3.16 7.91
CA ASN A 94 -6.85 4.23 7.52
C ASN A 94 -5.43 3.65 7.39
N TYR A 95 -5.15 3.02 6.23
CA TYR A 95 -3.87 2.38 5.94
C TYR A 95 -2.64 3.29 6.08
N PRO A 96 -2.66 4.57 5.62
CA PRO A 96 -1.57 5.50 5.88
C PRO A 96 -1.09 5.52 7.33
N LYS A 97 -2.01 5.50 8.30
CA LYS A 97 -1.68 5.61 9.73
C LYS A 97 -0.90 4.44 10.31
N PHE A 98 -0.88 3.29 9.63
CA PHE A 98 -0.19 2.12 10.13
C PHE A 98 1.28 2.07 9.76
N ILE A 99 1.74 2.92 8.85
CA ILE A 99 3.15 2.97 8.46
C ILE A 99 3.99 3.37 9.67
N GLN A 100 5.05 2.61 9.95
CA GLN A 100 6.03 2.92 10.99
C GLN A 100 7.46 2.93 10.45
N HIS A 101 7.71 2.27 9.32
CA HIS A 101 9.02 2.23 8.68
C HIS A 101 8.94 2.79 7.27
N LEU A 102 9.84 3.72 6.95
CA LEU A 102 9.95 4.28 5.61
C LEU A 102 11.41 4.34 5.16
N ASP A 103 11.72 3.58 4.12
CA ASP A 103 12.94 3.72 3.35
C ASP A 103 12.61 4.41 2.01
N THR A 104 13.21 5.57 1.79
CA THR A 104 12.99 6.38 0.57
C THR A 104 13.36 5.65 -0.73
N TYR A 105 14.39 4.81 -0.72
CA TYR A 105 14.81 4.00 -1.86
C TYR A 105 13.81 2.87 -2.13
N GLU A 106 13.34 2.16 -1.10
CA GLU A 106 12.33 1.11 -1.25
C GLU A 106 10.98 1.67 -1.71
N VAL A 107 10.59 2.84 -1.18
CA VAL A 107 9.40 3.58 -1.66
C VAL A 107 9.56 3.91 -3.15
N TYR A 108 10.69 4.52 -3.54
CA TYR A 108 10.92 4.89 -4.94
C TYR A 108 10.93 3.67 -5.86
N ASN A 109 11.61 2.60 -5.48
CA ASN A 109 11.65 1.35 -6.23
C ASN A 109 10.26 0.71 -6.38
N SER A 110 9.46 0.73 -5.32
CA SER A 110 8.09 0.21 -5.36
C SER A 110 7.22 1.00 -6.32
N ILE A 111 7.34 2.34 -6.32
CA ILE A 111 6.65 3.20 -7.28
C ILE A 111 7.11 2.89 -8.70
N GLU A 112 8.41 2.81 -8.95
CA GLU A 112 8.94 2.57 -10.29
C GLU A 112 8.43 1.22 -10.87
N LYS A 113 8.38 0.18 -10.02
CA LYS A 113 7.82 -1.13 -10.40
C LYS A 113 6.30 -1.07 -10.61
N TRP A 114 5.57 -0.32 -9.79
CA TRP A 114 4.14 -0.07 -10.01
C TRP A 114 3.88 0.64 -11.34
N VAL A 115 4.60 1.73 -11.63
CA VAL A 115 4.49 2.47 -12.90
C VAL A 115 4.77 1.56 -14.10
N LYS A 116 5.82 0.73 -14.02
CA LYS A 116 6.11 -0.29 -15.05
C LYS A 116 4.95 -1.27 -15.24
N THR A 117 4.30 -1.66 -14.14
CA THR A 117 3.17 -2.60 -14.17
C THR A 117 1.92 -1.97 -14.79
N VAL A 118 1.58 -0.74 -14.39
CA VAL A 118 0.47 0.07 -14.95
C VAL A 118 0.68 0.37 -16.44
N LYS A 119 1.94 0.53 -16.88
CA LYS A 119 2.27 0.70 -18.30
C LYS A 119 2.09 -0.59 -19.11
N ASN A 120 2.43 -1.73 -18.52
CA ASN A 120 2.43 -3.03 -19.21
C ASN A 120 1.08 -3.77 -19.12
N SER A 121 0.12 -3.30 -18.33
CA SER A 121 -1.19 -3.93 -18.13
C SER A 121 -2.09 -3.82 -19.38
N THR A 122 -1.70 -4.54 -20.44
CA THR A 122 -2.53 -4.77 -21.63
C THR A 122 -3.47 -5.96 -21.35
N THR A 123 -4.65 -5.67 -20.80
CA THR A 123 -5.90 -6.44 -20.93
C THR A 123 -6.05 -7.87 -20.35
N LYS A 124 -5.09 -8.47 -19.62
CA LYS A 124 -5.29 -9.85 -19.07
C LYS A 124 -4.79 -10.10 -17.64
N GLY A 125 -4.72 -9.07 -16.79
CA GLY A 125 -4.28 -9.18 -15.39
C GLY A 125 -5.33 -8.68 -14.38
N PRO A 126 -5.08 -8.82 -13.06
CA PRO A 126 -5.93 -8.22 -12.03
C PRO A 126 -6.15 -6.73 -12.35
N VAL A 127 -7.41 -6.30 -12.23
CA VAL A 127 -7.86 -4.98 -12.66
C VAL A 127 -7.16 -3.92 -11.82
N PHE A 128 -6.12 -3.28 -12.35
CA PHE A 128 -5.57 -2.05 -11.79
C PHE A 128 -6.64 -0.97 -11.89
N ASN A 129 -6.81 -0.19 -10.82
CA ASN A 129 -7.68 0.99 -10.89
C ASN A 129 -7.06 2.08 -11.77
N TYR A 130 -5.77 2.00 -12.05
CA TYR A 130 -5.08 2.93 -12.94
C TYR A 130 -4.61 2.24 -14.22
N SER A 131 -4.77 2.94 -15.33
CA SER A 131 -4.20 2.55 -16.62
C SER A 131 -3.46 3.74 -17.24
N MET A 132 -2.37 3.50 -17.95
CA MET A 132 -1.61 4.60 -18.55
C MET A 132 -2.39 5.22 -19.71
N LYS A 133 -2.55 6.55 -19.71
CA LYS A 133 -3.24 7.27 -20.79
C LYS A 133 -2.47 7.23 -22.11
N ASN A 134 -1.14 7.27 -22.01
CA ASN A 134 -0.24 7.15 -23.15
C ASN A 134 0.82 6.08 -22.86
N VAL A 135 0.88 5.04 -23.68
CA VAL A 135 1.84 3.93 -23.53
C VAL A 135 3.24 4.33 -24.04
N ASN A 136 3.34 5.34 -24.90
CA ASN A 136 4.59 5.80 -25.51
C ASN A 136 5.21 7.01 -24.79
N LEU A 137 5.25 6.99 -23.46
CA LEU A 137 5.89 8.05 -22.68
C LEU A 137 7.41 7.98 -22.79
N SER A 138 8.05 9.15 -22.94
CA SER A 138 9.50 9.28 -22.89
C SER A 138 10.04 8.96 -21.49
N TYR A 139 11.33 8.65 -21.39
CA TYR A 139 11.97 8.40 -20.09
C TYR A 139 11.77 9.56 -19.10
N SER A 140 11.90 10.80 -19.59
CA SER A 140 11.68 12.00 -18.78
C SER A 140 10.23 12.08 -18.26
N GLN A 141 9.23 11.74 -19.08
CA GLN A 141 7.84 11.74 -18.64
C GLN A 141 7.55 10.65 -17.61
N VAL A 142 8.13 9.45 -17.77
CA VAL A 142 8.02 8.37 -16.77
C VAL A 142 8.69 8.78 -15.45
N SER A 143 9.86 9.40 -15.51
CA SER A 143 10.55 9.94 -14.33
C SER A 143 9.72 11.03 -13.63
N ASN A 144 9.12 11.95 -14.39
CA ASN A 144 8.27 13.00 -13.83
C ASN A 144 7.04 12.42 -13.14
N PHE A 145 6.40 11.42 -13.76
CA PHE A 145 5.26 10.71 -13.18
C PHE A 145 5.64 9.97 -11.89
N THR A 146 6.76 9.25 -11.90
CA THR A 146 7.29 8.55 -10.72
C THR A 146 7.55 9.54 -9.57
N ASN A 147 8.19 10.68 -9.86
CA ASN A 147 8.44 11.74 -8.88
C ASN A 147 7.15 12.38 -8.34
N LEU A 148 6.12 12.49 -9.18
CA LEU A 148 4.82 13.00 -8.76
C LEU A 148 4.15 12.04 -7.77
N ILE A 149 4.12 10.74 -8.07
CA ILE A 149 3.59 9.72 -7.15
C ILE A 149 4.37 9.72 -5.84
N PHE A 150 5.70 9.77 -5.91
CA PHE A 150 6.55 9.82 -4.72
C PHE A 150 6.18 11.00 -3.82
N ARG A 151 6.11 12.22 -4.36
CA ARG A 151 5.70 13.42 -3.60
C ARG A 151 4.28 13.28 -3.04
N SER A 152 3.37 12.73 -3.82
CA SER A 152 1.98 12.48 -3.43
C SER A 152 1.89 11.53 -2.23
N LEU A 153 2.63 10.42 -2.21
CA LEU A 153 2.66 9.49 -1.08
C LEU A 153 3.19 10.15 0.20
N PHE A 154 4.28 10.91 0.11
CA PHE A 154 4.83 11.62 1.27
C PHE A 154 3.85 12.66 1.82
N LEU A 155 3.13 13.36 0.95
CA LEU A 155 2.09 14.29 1.37
C LEU A 155 0.96 13.58 2.13
N ILE A 156 0.51 12.42 1.63
CA ILE A 156 -0.49 11.60 2.34
C ILE A 156 0.02 11.20 3.73
N PHE A 157 1.29 10.80 3.85
CA PHE A 157 1.86 10.38 5.15
C PHE A 157 1.97 11.55 6.12
N ILE A 158 2.32 12.74 5.63
CA ILE A 158 2.36 13.97 6.45
C ILE A 158 0.95 14.34 6.90
N GLU A 159 -0.03 14.36 6.00
CA GLU A 159 -1.42 14.73 6.30
C GLU A 159 -2.10 13.74 7.26
N ASN A 160 -1.65 12.49 7.30
CA ASN A 160 -2.16 11.47 8.23
C ASN A 160 -1.40 11.40 9.56
N GLU A 161 -0.44 12.30 9.80
CA GLU A 161 0.36 12.36 11.02
C GLU A 161 1.01 11.00 11.37
N VAL A 162 1.61 10.36 10.35
CA VAL A 162 2.23 9.04 10.49
C VAL A 162 3.34 9.06 11.55
N ASN A 163 3.29 8.10 12.47
CA ASN A 163 4.27 7.97 13.56
C ASN A 163 5.36 6.96 13.17
N LEU A 164 6.49 7.46 12.67
CA LEU A 164 7.59 6.62 12.19
C LEU A 164 8.50 6.18 13.33
N HIS A 165 8.79 4.88 13.39
CA HIS A 165 9.84 4.29 14.20
C HIS A 165 11.20 4.31 13.49
N SER A 166 11.22 4.19 12.16
CA SER A 166 12.42 4.42 11.35
C SER A 166 12.12 5.23 10.09
N PHE A 167 13.08 6.07 9.71
CA PHE A 167 13.05 6.84 8.48
C PHE A 167 14.45 6.88 7.85
N GLU A 168 14.64 6.18 6.73
CA GLU A 168 15.90 6.08 6.03
C GLU A 168 15.89 6.86 4.72
N VAL A 169 16.81 7.83 4.64
CA VAL A 169 17.00 8.67 3.45
C VAL A 169 18.29 8.27 2.78
N ILE A 170 18.18 7.55 1.65
CA ILE A 170 19.35 7.23 0.84
C ILE A 170 19.49 8.35 -0.21
N PRO A 171 20.56 9.15 -0.17
CA PRO A 171 20.79 10.14 -1.20
C PRO A 171 20.95 9.43 -2.55
N PRO A 172 20.41 9.99 -3.65
CA PRO A 172 20.56 9.38 -4.96
C PRO A 172 22.05 9.27 -5.26
N VAL A 173 22.56 8.04 -5.29
CA VAL A 173 23.90 7.75 -5.78
C VAL A 173 23.86 8.10 -7.25
N MET A 174 24.46 9.24 -7.62
CA MET A 174 24.72 9.59 -9.02
C MET A 174 25.47 8.43 -9.66
N ARG A 175 24.78 7.65 -10.50
CA ARG A 175 25.38 6.71 -11.44
C ARG A 175 25.16 7.22 -12.84
#